data_AF-A0A7V9EX20-F1
#
_entry.id   AF-A0A7V9EX20-F1
#
_cell.length_a   1.000
_cell.length_b   1.000
_cell.length_c   1.000
_cell.angle_alpha   90.00
_cell.angle_beta   90.00
_cell.angle_gamma   90.00
#
_symmetry.space_group_name_H-M   'P 1'
#
loop_
_entity.id
_entity.type
_entity.pdbx_description
1 polymer ?
#
loop_
_entity_poly.entity_id
_entity_poly.type
_entity_poly.pdbx_seq_one_letter_code
_entity_poly.pdbx_strand_id
1 'polypeptide(L)'
;MQIAVLGAGAVGARAVRQLTATPAVTRVVVADRDDERARLVARSMADTGRVRPRASGDGWWDGADVAVLAHPGGDHGPLSERLVATGVSVVSVSADAGDIR
;
A
#
# COMPACT_ATOMS: atom_id res chain seq x y z
N MET A 1 4.41 11.58 -7.31
CA MET A 1 4.20 10.12 -7.38
C MET A 1 3.12 9.72 -6.38
N GLN A 2 2.14 8.93 -6.81
CA GLN A 2 1.14 8.32 -5.94
C GLN A 2 1.55 6.89 -5.62
N ILE A 3 1.58 6.56 -4.34
CA ILE A 3 1.93 5.21 -3.88
C ILE A 3 0.75 4.64 -3.11
N ALA A 4 0.37 3.42 -3.42
CA ALA A 4 -0.64 2.69 -2.68
C ALA A 4 0.03 1.67 -1.76
N VAL A 5 -0.46 1.52 -0.53
CA VAL A 5 0.03 0.56 0.47
C VAL A 5 -1.13 -0.33 0.90
N LEU A 6 -1.01 -1.64 0.66
CA LEU A 6 -1.95 -2.65 1.14
C LEU A 6 -1.41 -3.27 2.43
N GLY A 7 -2.18 -3.18 3.50
CA GLY A 7 -1.79 -3.50 4.86
C GLY A 7 -1.49 -2.24 5.67
N ALA A 8 -2.21 -2.05 6.77
CA ALA A 8 -2.08 -0.97 7.73
C ALA A 8 -1.57 -1.47 9.10
N GLY A 9 -0.92 -2.63 9.12
CA GLY A 9 -0.20 -3.16 10.29
C GLY A 9 1.14 -2.47 10.53
N ALA A 10 2.02 -3.12 11.29
CA ALA A 10 3.30 -2.53 11.71
C ALA A 10 4.19 -2.10 10.54
N VAL A 11 4.30 -2.91 9.49
CA VAL A 11 5.12 -2.60 8.31
C VAL A 11 4.47 -1.51 7.46
N GLY A 12 3.20 -1.68 7.13
CA GLY A 12 2.45 -0.72 6.30
C GLY A 12 2.38 0.69 6.90
N ALA A 13 2.07 0.81 8.20
CA ALA A 13 2.04 2.11 8.86
C ALA A 13 3.42 2.81 8.87
N ARG A 14 4.51 2.04 9.03
CA ARG A 14 5.88 2.58 8.91
C ARG A 14 6.20 3.00 7.48
N ALA A 15 5.83 2.20 6.50
CA ALA A 15 6.01 2.53 5.08
C ALA A 15 5.27 3.85 4.76
N VAL A 16 3.99 3.98 5.12
CA VAL A 16 3.21 5.21 4.94
C VAL A 16 3.95 6.42 5.53
N ARG A 17 4.45 6.32 6.77
CA ARG A 17 5.20 7.41 7.42
C ARG A 17 6.44 7.81 6.61
N GLN A 18 7.26 6.85 6.18
CA GLN A 18 8.47 7.14 5.41
C GLN A 18 8.16 7.71 4.02
N LEU A 19 7.12 7.18 3.37
CA LEU A 19 6.65 7.67 2.08
C LEU A 19 6.14 9.12 2.19
N THR A 20 5.40 9.47 3.24
CA THR A 20 4.94 10.86 3.44
C THR A 20 6.08 11.85 3.68
N ALA A 21 7.20 11.39 4.24
CA ALA A 21 8.41 12.20 4.43
C ALA A 21 9.25 12.35 3.16
N THR A 22 8.94 11.63 2.09
CA THR A 22 9.68 11.65 0.83
C THR A 22 9.13 12.72 -0.11
N PRO A 23 9.91 13.74 -0.54
CA PRO A 23 9.40 14.86 -1.33
C PRO A 23 8.76 14.47 -2.68
N ALA A 24 9.28 13.43 -3.35
CA ALA A 24 8.75 12.95 -4.63
C ALA A 24 7.35 12.28 -4.50
N VAL A 25 6.96 11.87 -3.29
CA VAL A 25 5.67 11.23 -3.01
C VAL A 25 4.64 12.32 -2.68
N THR A 26 3.73 12.52 -3.62
CA THR A 26 2.71 13.56 -3.57
C THR A 26 1.41 13.06 -2.95
N ARG A 27 1.18 11.74 -2.93
CA ARG A 27 0.00 11.12 -2.33
C ARG A 27 0.30 9.68 -1.90
N VAL A 28 -0.28 9.28 -0.77
CA VAL A 28 -0.25 7.89 -0.28
C VAL A 28 -1.68 7.41 -0.10
N VAL A 29 -2.02 6.29 -0.72
CA VAL A 29 -3.26 5.57 -0.46
C VAL A 29 -2.94 4.42 0.50
N VAL A 30 -3.71 4.26 1.56
CA VAL A 30 -3.57 3.12 2.49
C VAL A 30 -4.86 2.31 2.48
N ALA A 31 -4.74 1.00 2.34
CA ALA A 31 -5.85 0.06 2.39
C ALA A 31 -5.51 -1.11 3.32
N ASP A 32 -6.51 -1.70 3.96
CA ASP A 32 -6.37 -2.90 4.79
C ASP A 32 -7.68 -3.71 4.71
N ARG A 33 -7.64 -4.99 5.03
CA ARG A 33 -8.85 -5.84 5.15
C ARG A 33 -9.75 -5.33 6.27
N ASP A 34 -9.16 -4.76 7.31
CA ASP A 34 -9.84 -3.99 8.34
C ASP A 34 -9.75 -2.49 7.99
N ASP A 35 -10.81 -1.98 7.36
CA ASP A 35 -10.92 -0.57 6.94
C ASP A 35 -10.58 0.42 8.06
N GLU A 36 -10.84 0.08 9.32
CA GLU A 36 -10.58 1.00 10.42
C GLU A 36 -9.08 1.15 10.70
N ARG A 37 -8.27 0.13 10.43
CA ARG A 37 -6.80 0.25 10.49
C ARG A 37 -6.28 1.24 9.45
N ALA A 38 -6.79 1.16 8.22
CA ALA A 38 -6.44 2.11 7.17
C ALA A 38 -6.82 3.55 7.54
N ARG A 39 -8.03 3.75 8.10
CA ARG A 39 -8.48 5.06 8.59
C ARG A 39 -7.64 5.56 9.76
N LEU A 40 -7.30 4.70 10.73
CA LEU A 40 -6.42 5.06 11.86
C LEU A 40 -5.06 5.56 11.38
N VAL A 41 -4.42 4.84 10.46
CA VAL A 41 -3.13 5.27 9.87
C VAL A 41 -3.28 6.61 9.17
N ALA A 42 -4.33 6.78 8.34
CA ALA A 42 -4.55 8.04 7.65
C ALA A 42 -4.80 9.21 8.62
N ARG A 43 -5.59 9.02 9.68
CA ARG A 43 -5.83 10.03 10.72
C ARG A 43 -4.55 10.41 11.45
N SER A 44 -3.67 9.45 11.74
CA SER A 44 -2.38 9.73 12.39
C SER A 44 -1.45 10.61 11.54
N MET A 45 -1.69 10.68 10.22
CA MET A 45 -0.91 11.45 9.25
C MET A 45 -1.71 12.64 8.66
N ALA A 46 -2.82 13.04 9.30
CA ALA A 46 -3.74 14.05 8.76
C ALA A 46 -3.03 15.38 8.44
N ASP A 47 -2.08 15.81 9.27
CA ASP A 47 -1.33 17.05 9.11
C ASP A 47 -0.51 17.11 7.81
N THR A 48 -0.19 15.95 7.23
CA THR A 48 0.52 15.90 5.94
C THR A 48 -0.39 16.28 4.77
N GLY A 49 -1.71 16.10 4.92
CA GLY A 49 -2.68 16.23 3.83
C GLY A 49 -2.55 15.20 2.70
N ARG A 50 -1.57 14.28 2.76
CA ARG A 50 -1.17 13.39 1.64
C ARG A 50 -1.71 11.96 1.74
N VAL A 51 -2.15 11.52 2.91
CA VAL A 51 -2.62 10.13 3.13
C VAL A 51 -4.14 10.03 2.98
N ARG A 52 -4.62 9.03 2.24
CA ARG A 52 -6.05 8.75 2.05
C ARG A 52 -6.34 7.26 2.29
N PRO A 53 -7.31 6.91 3.16
CA PRO A 53 -7.71 5.53 3.31
C PRO A 53 -8.59 5.09 2.13
N ARG A 54 -8.49 3.82 1.74
CA ARG A 54 -9.42 3.13 0.82
C ARG A 54 -9.75 1.74 1.34
N ALA A 55 -10.88 1.19 0.90
CA ALA A 55 -11.19 -0.22 1.09
C ALA A 55 -10.17 -1.08 0.31
N SER A 56 -9.85 -2.27 0.82
CA SER A 56 -8.89 -3.21 0.21
C SER A 56 -9.43 -4.06 -0.94
N GLY A 57 -10.66 -3.79 -1.39
CA GLY A 57 -11.25 -4.43 -2.57
C GLY A 57 -10.59 -3.98 -3.88
N ASP A 58 -11.19 -4.36 -5.00
CA ASP A 58 -10.67 -4.00 -6.33
C ASP A 58 -10.54 -2.48 -6.50
N GLY A 59 -9.42 -2.03 -7.08
CA GLY A 59 -9.16 -0.61 -7.35
C GLY A 59 -8.56 0.18 -6.19
N TRP A 60 -8.15 -0.47 -5.10
CA TRP A 60 -7.46 0.22 -4.00
C TRP A 60 -6.19 0.97 -4.48
N TRP A 61 -5.57 0.53 -5.59
CA TRP A 61 -4.41 1.13 -6.23
C TRP A 61 -4.72 2.15 -7.33
N ASP A 62 -5.99 2.52 -7.60
CA ASP A 62 -6.32 3.37 -8.75
C ASP A 62 -5.50 4.67 -8.78
N GLY A 63 -4.77 4.87 -9.87
CA GLY A 63 -3.88 6.01 -10.11
C GLY A 63 -2.52 5.93 -9.41
N ALA A 64 -2.17 4.80 -8.78
CA ALA A 64 -0.87 4.61 -8.15
C ALA A 64 0.20 4.27 -9.19
N ASP A 65 1.37 4.89 -9.03
CA ASP A 65 2.57 4.57 -9.80
C ASP A 65 3.25 3.30 -9.23
N VAL A 66 3.14 3.12 -7.90
CA VAL A 66 3.73 2.01 -7.16
C VAL A 66 2.72 1.46 -6.13
N ALA A 67 2.66 0.15 -6.00
CA ALA A 67 1.93 -0.56 -4.96
C ALA A 67 2.90 -1.29 -4.01
N VAL A 68 2.75 -1.04 -2.71
CA VAL A 68 3.49 -1.73 -1.64
C VAL A 68 2.56 -2.76 -1.00
N LEU A 69 2.94 -4.03 -1.07
CA LEU A 69 2.23 -5.14 -0.44
C LEU A 69 2.87 -5.40 0.93
N ALA A 70 2.15 -5.01 1.98
CA ALA A 70 2.59 -5.05 3.38
C ALA A 70 1.58 -5.77 4.30
N HIS A 71 0.64 -6.52 3.72
CA HIS A 71 -0.21 -7.45 4.44
C HIS A 71 0.53 -8.81 4.62
N PRO A 72 -0.02 -9.75 5.41
CA PRO A 72 0.57 -11.08 5.54
C PRO A 72 0.70 -11.77 4.17
N GLY A 73 1.81 -12.48 3.96
CA GLY A 73 2.13 -13.16 2.70
C GLY A 73 1.23 -14.34 2.36
N GLY A 74 1.49 -14.94 1.19
CA GLY A 74 0.78 -16.10 0.63
C GLY A 74 -0.06 -15.78 -0.60
N ASP A 75 -0.29 -14.51 -0.92
CA ASP A 75 -0.99 -14.03 -2.12
C ASP A 75 -0.29 -12.84 -2.81
N HIS A 76 0.94 -12.49 -2.41
CA HIS A 76 1.66 -11.37 -3.02
C HIS A 76 2.04 -11.67 -4.47
N GLY A 77 2.35 -12.93 -4.81
CA GLY A 77 2.70 -13.32 -6.19
C GLY A 77 1.60 -12.99 -7.20
N PRO A 78 0.42 -13.63 -7.12
CA PRO A 78 -0.72 -13.34 -8.02
C PRO A 78 -1.17 -11.88 -8.00
N LEU A 79 -1.12 -11.22 -6.84
CA LEU A 79 -1.47 -9.79 -6.75
C LEU A 79 -0.44 -8.91 -7.46
N SER A 80 0.85 -9.25 -7.37
CA SER A 80 1.92 -8.54 -8.08
C SER A 80 1.77 -8.66 -9.60
N GLU A 81 1.53 -9.88 -10.09
CA GLU A 81 1.26 -10.14 -11.52
C GLU A 81 0.11 -9.26 -12.03
N ARG A 82 -0.99 -9.19 -11.28
CA ARG A 82 -2.16 -8.37 -11.60
C ARG A 82 -1.84 -6.87 -11.63
N LEU A 83 -1.10 -6.35 -10.65
CA LEU A 83 -0.74 -4.93 -10.57
C LEU A 83 0.19 -4.52 -11.71
N VAL A 84 1.20 -5.34 -12.00
CA VAL A 84 2.14 -5.11 -13.10
C VAL A 84 1.43 -5.14 -14.45
N ALA A 85 0.46 -6.04 -14.64
CA ALA A 85 -0.37 -6.06 -15.85
C ALA A 85 -1.16 -4.76 -16.07
N THR A 86 -1.39 -3.97 -15.01
CA THR A 86 -2.02 -2.64 -15.08
C THR A 86 -1.03 -1.47 -15.15
N GLY A 87 0.27 -1.76 -15.30
CA GLY A 87 1.33 -0.76 -15.38
C GLY A 87 1.79 -0.20 -14.02
N VAL A 88 1.39 -0.83 -12.92
CA VAL A 88 1.77 -0.42 -11.56
C VAL A 88 3.02 -1.17 -11.14
N SER A 89 4.06 -0.44 -10.71
CA SER A 89 5.26 -1.07 -10.14
C SER A 89 4.95 -1.67 -8.76
N VAL A 90 5.56 -2.79 -8.40
CA VAL A 90 5.21 -3.49 -7.16
C VAL A 90 6.42 -3.65 -6.25
N VAL A 91 6.21 -3.44 -4.95
CA VAL A 91 7.14 -3.74 -3.87
C VAL A 91 6.46 -4.71 -2.92
N SER A 92 6.97 -5.94 -2.83
CA SER A 92 6.55 -6.92 -1.82
C SER A 92 7.48 -6.89 -0.62
N VAL A 93 6.92 -6.94 0.59
CA VAL A 93 7.70 -7.13 1.84
C VAL A 93 7.60 -8.55 2.40
N SER A 94 6.93 -9.45 1.68
CA SER A 94 6.82 -10.86 2.05
C SER A 94 8.13 -11.61 1.76
N ALA A 95 8.49 -12.52 2.64
CA ALA A 95 9.58 -13.49 2.43
C ALA A 95 9.04 -14.92 2.24
N ASP A 96 7.73 -15.08 2.02
CA ASP A 96 7.12 -16.38 1.75
C ASP A 96 7.59 -16.89 0.39
N ALA A 97 8.09 -18.13 0.34
CA ALA A 97 8.52 -18.76 -0.89
C ALA A 97 7.37 -18.94 -1.89
N GLY A 98 6.12 -19.07 -1.41
CA GLY A 98 4.93 -19.13 -2.27
C GLY A 98 4.65 -17.83 -3.03
N ASP A 99 5.21 -16.71 -2.59
CA ASP A 99 5.07 -15.39 -3.23
C ASP A 99 6.15 -15.12 -4.30
N ILE A 100 7.16 -15.98 -4.41
CA ILE A 100 8.27 -15.87 -5.36
C ILE A 100 8.10 -16.96 -6.42
N ARG A 101 7.91 -16.55 -7.68
CA ARG A 101 7.86 -17.47 -8.83
C ARG A 101 8.90 -17.10 -9.86
#